data_AF-R4JJN7-F1
#
_entry.id   AF-R4JJN7-F1
#
_cell.length_a   1.000
_cell.length_b   1.000
_cell.length_c   1.000
_cell.angle_alpha   90.00
_cell.angle_beta   90.00
_cell.angle_gamma   90.00
#
_symmetry.space_group_name_H-M   'P 1'
#
loop_
_entity.id
_entity.type
_entity.pdbx_description
1 polymer ?
#
loop_
_entity_poly.entity_id
_entity_poly.type
_entity_poly.pdbx_seq_one_letter_code
_entity_poly.pdbx_strand_id
1 'polypeptide(L)'
;MIRRLARLLREVARGLPDPDEDPDLGPFCTYLRQRYGRHPLALSPKEWEEGLLDLIAEAITEGWDRYGAPSAARDPEGEGFIASFEGPGEPFTVRAESKREAYREARRAWVRRLLG
;
A
#
# COMPACT_ATOMS: atom_id res chain seq x y z
N MET A 1 7.02 10.92 -6.15
CA MET A 1 5.71 10.62 -6.76
C MET A 1 4.60 10.69 -5.70
N ILE A 2 4.62 9.84 -4.65
CA ILE A 2 3.62 9.83 -3.56
C ILE A 2 3.40 11.22 -2.92
N ARG A 3 4.47 11.94 -2.57
CA ARG A 3 4.34 13.31 -2.02
C ARG A 3 3.62 14.29 -2.95
N ARG A 4 3.84 14.17 -4.27
CA ARG A 4 3.14 15.01 -5.26
C ARG A 4 1.67 14.61 -5.36
N LEU A 5 1.37 13.31 -5.28
CA LEU A 5 0.00 12.80 -5.23
C LEU A 5 -0.73 13.35 -4.00
N ALA A 6 -0.14 13.30 -2.81
CA ALA A 6 -0.72 13.86 -1.59
C ALA A 6 -1.10 15.35 -1.74
N ARG A 7 -0.23 16.15 -2.37
CA ARG A 7 -0.55 17.56 -2.67
C ARG A 7 -1.72 17.70 -3.63
N LEU A 8 -1.81 16.86 -4.66
CA LEU A 8 -2.93 16.87 -5.60
C LEU A 8 -4.25 16.47 -4.92
N LEU A 9 -4.24 15.43 -4.09
CA LEU A 9 -5.41 15.02 -3.30
C LEU A 9 -5.88 16.16 -2.39
N ARG A 10 -4.94 16.90 -1.80
CA ARG A 10 -5.25 18.09 -0.98
C ARG A 10 -5.92 19.20 -1.78
N GLU A 11 -5.46 19.48 -3.00
CA GLU A 11 -6.09 20.48 -3.85
C GLU A 11 -7.48 20.04 -4.34
N VAL A 12 -7.67 18.74 -4.61
CA VAL A 12 -9.00 18.17 -4.89
C VAL A 12 -9.92 18.35 -3.66
N ALA A 13 -9.47 17.99 -2.46
CA ALA A 13 -10.23 18.13 -1.23
C ALA A 13 -10.72 19.57 -0.99
N ARG A 14 -9.90 20.57 -1.34
CA ARG A 14 -10.25 21.99 -1.21
C ARG A 14 -11.35 22.45 -2.16
N GLY A 15 -11.53 21.75 -3.27
CA GLY A 15 -12.57 22.03 -4.25
C GLY A 15 -13.89 21.32 -3.96
N LEU A 16 -13.93 20.39 -3.00
CA LEU A 16 -15.13 19.63 -2.64
C LEU A 16 -15.97 20.37 -1.59
N PRO A 17 -17.31 20.28 -1.64
CA PRO A 17 -18.19 20.82 -0.61
C PRO A 17 -17.94 20.18 0.76
N ASP A 18 -17.77 18.85 0.78
CA ASP A 18 -17.34 18.07 1.94
C ASP A 18 -16.39 16.97 1.47
N PRO A 19 -15.08 17.05 1.79
CA PRO A 19 -14.10 16.06 1.34
C PRO A 19 -14.21 14.72 2.08
N ASP A 20 -14.89 14.67 3.22
CA ASP A 20 -15.04 13.43 4.00
C ASP A 20 -16.15 12.52 3.47
N GLU A 21 -17.11 13.09 2.74
CA GLU A 21 -18.21 12.36 2.08
C GLU A 21 -17.86 11.89 0.65
N ASP A 22 -16.67 12.25 0.14
CA ASP A 22 -16.21 11.79 -1.17
C ASP A 22 -15.90 10.28 -1.14
N PRO A 23 -16.39 9.49 -2.11
CA PRO A 23 -16.27 8.04 -2.06
C PRO A 23 -14.81 7.54 -2.15
N ASP A 24 -13.94 8.27 -2.83
CA ASP A 24 -12.55 7.86 -3.06
C ASP A 24 -11.58 8.56 -2.10
N LEU A 25 -11.83 9.84 -1.81
CA LEU A 25 -10.98 10.67 -0.96
C LEU A 25 -11.38 10.66 0.50
N GLY A 26 -12.68 10.45 0.79
CA GLY A 26 -13.25 10.45 2.14
C GLY A 26 -12.58 9.49 3.11
N PRO A 27 -12.25 8.24 2.73
CA PRO A 27 -11.50 7.33 3.59
C PRO A 27 -10.12 7.88 4.00
N PHE A 28 -9.41 8.53 3.07
CA PHE A 28 -8.12 9.15 3.38
C PHE A 28 -8.28 10.40 4.24
N CYS A 29 -9.30 11.21 4.01
CA CYS A 29 -9.64 12.36 4.85
C CYS A 29 -10.00 11.92 6.29
N THR A 30 -10.77 10.84 6.43
CA THR A 30 -11.08 10.21 7.72
C THR A 30 -9.81 9.74 8.43
N TYR A 31 -8.90 9.08 7.71
CA TYR A 31 -7.61 8.66 8.25
C TYR A 31 -6.79 9.87 8.77
N LEU A 32 -6.65 10.93 7.97
CA LEU A 32 -5.93 12.14 8.38
C LEU A 32 -6.54 12.76 9.63
N ARG A 33 -7.87 12.81 9.71
CA ARG A 33 -8.59 13.33 10.87
C ARG A 33 -8.32 12.52 12.13
N GLN A 34 -8.39 11.19 12.03
CA GLN A 34 -8.09 10.28 13.15
C GLN A 34 -6.65 10.43 13.62
N ARG A 35 -5.70 10.54 12.69
CA ARG A 35 -4.27 10.68 12.99
C ARG A 35 -3.91 12.01 13.64
N TYR A 36 -4.40 13.12 13.10
CA TYR A 36 -3.97 14.47 13.49
C TYR A 36 -4.96 15.20 14.40
N GLY A 37 -6.12 14.59 14.71
CA GLY A 37 -7.16 15.16 15.58
C GLY A 37 -7.78 16.46 15.06
N ARG A 38 -7.62 16.77 13.77
CA ARG A 38 -8.05 18.03 13.14
C ARG A 38 -8.69 17.76 11.79
N HIS A 39 -9.53 18.69 11.34
CA HIS A 39 -10.12 18.63 10.02
C HIS A 39 -9.03 18.58 8.92
N PRO A 40 -9.13 17.71 7.90
CA PRO A 40 -8.08 17.53 6.89
C PRO A 40 -7.66 18.83 6.17
N LEU A 41 -8.62 19.72 5.89
CA LEU A 41 -8.35 21.01 5.25
C LEU A 41 -7.55 22.01 6.12
N ALA A 42 -7.51 21.80 7.44
CA ALA A 42 -6.70 22.60 8.36
C ALA A 42 -5.24 22.10 8.44
N LEU A 43 -4.93 20.97 7.81
CA LEU A 43 -3.60 20.40 7.79
C LEU A 43 -2.72 21.07 6.72
N SER A 44 -1.44 21.17 7.05
CA SER A 44 -0.38 21.62 6.14
C SER A 44 -0.15 20.60 5.01
N PRO A 45 0.43 21.03 3.87
CA PRO A 45 0.80 20.11 2.80
C PRO A 45 1.72 18.97 3.27
N LYS A 46 2.61 19.25 4.23
CA LYS A 46 3.54 18.26 4.77
C LYS A 46 2.80 17.17 5.55
N GLU A 47 1.79 17.52 6.34
CA GLU A 47 0.98 16.55 7.09
C GLU A 47 0.15 15.65 6.15
N TRP A 48 -0.31 16.18 5.01
CA TRP A 48 -0.92 15.36 3.95
C TRP A 48 0.07 14.40 3.31
N GLU A 49 1.30 14.87 3.05
CA GLU A 49 2.38 14.04 2.48
C GLU A 49 2.78 12.90 3.43
N GLU A 50 2.93 13.20 4.71
CA GLU A 50 3.26 12.22 5.75
C GLU A 50 2.10 11.25 5.97
N GLY A 51 0.88 11.76 6.11
CA GLY A 51 -0.30 10.91 6.28
C GLY A 51 -0.53 9.92 5.13
N LEU A 52 -0.29 10.30 3.87
CA LEU A 52 -0.40 9.36 2.75
C LEU A 52 0.69 8.28 2.80
N LEU A 53 1.92 8.65 3.19
CA LEU A 53 3.01 7.69 3.33
C LEU A 53 2.73 6.70 4.46
N ASP A 54 2.23 7.22 5.59
CA ASP A 54 1.90 6.43 6.77
C ASP A 54 0.74 5.47 6.47
N LEU A 55 -0.33 5.94 5.82
CA LEU A 55 -1.44 5.07 5.40
C LEU A 55 -0.98 3.89 4.52
N ILE A 56 -0.10 4.16 3.54
CA ILE A 56 0.44 3.10 2.68
C ILE A 56 1.34 2.15 3.47
N ALA A 57 2.16 2.68 4.38
CA ALA A 57 3.04 1.87 5.21
C ALA A 57 2.23 0.97 6.16
N GLU A 58 1.21 1.52 6.81
CA GLU A 58 0.29 0.81 7.70
C GLU A 58 -0.45 -0.31 6.95
N ALA A 59 -0.98 -0.04 5.77
CA ALA A 59 -1.63 -1.06 4.94
C ALA A 59 -0.67 -2.22 4.62
N ILE A 60 0.60 -1.93 4.29
CA ILE A 60 1.63 -2.96 4.04
C ILE A 60 1.95 -3.76 5.29
N THR A 61 2.13 -3.09 6.44
CA THR A 61 2.49 -3.79 7.69
C THR A 61 1.34 -4.64 8.20
N GLU A 62 0.11 -4.14 8.17
CA GLU A 62 -1.09 -4.91 8.53
C GLU A 62 -1.30 -6.09 7.59
N GLY A 63 -1.01 -5.91 6.30
CA GLY A 63 -1.01 -7.00 5.34
C GLY A 63 -0.02 -8.10 5.70
N TRP A 64 1.19 -7.74 6.16
CA TRP A 64 2.17 -8.72 6.62
C TRP A 64 1.72 -9.44 7.89
N ASP A 65 1.13 -8.71 8.85
CA ASP A 65 0.62 -9.32 10.08
C ASP A 65 -0.52 -10.30 9.79
N ARG A 66 -1.35 -9.97 8.80
CA ARG A 66 -2.52 -10.77 8.45
C ARG A 66 -2.22 -11.97 7.54
N TYR A 67 -1.38 -11.79 6.53
CA TYR A 67 -1.16 -12.78 5.46
C TYR A 67 0.27 -13.32 5.41
N GLY A 68 1.19 -12.73 6.18
CA GLY A 68 2.62 -12.96 6.03
C GLY A 68 3.22 -12.15 4.88
N ALA A 69 4.51 -11.85 5.00
CA ALA A 69 5.28 -11.27 3.91
C ALA A 69 5.59 -12.35 2.85
N PRO A 70 5.73 -11.97 1.56
CA PRO A 70 6.21 -12.89 0.54
C PRO A 70 7.52 -13.56 0.94
N SER A 71 7.74 -14.79 0.49
CA SER A 71 8.95 -15.55 0.80
C SER A 71 9.53 -16.17 -0.47
N ALA A 72 10.80 -16.58 -0.42
CA ALA A 72 11.46 -17.25 -1.53
C ALA A 72 12.45 -18.33 -1.04
N ALA A 73 12.37 -19.50 -1.67
CA ALA A 73 13.17 -20.68 -1.38
C ALA A 73 13.75 -21.29 -2.66
N ARG A 74 14.69 -22.23 -2.52
CA ARG A 74 15.12 -23.06 -3.66
C ARG A 74 13.96 -23.93 -4.11
N ASP A 75 13.82 -24.16 -5.40
CA ASP A 75 12.80 -25.07 -5.92
C ASP A 75 13.15 -26.52 -5.52
N PRO A 76 12.24 -27.28 -4.90
CA PRO A 76 12.48 -28.68 -4.55
C PRO A 76 12.60 -29.61 -5.75
N GLU A 77 12.06 -29.24 -6.92
CA GLU A 77 12.13 -30.07 -8.14
C GLU A 77 13.45 -29.91 -8.93
N GLY A 78 14.30 -28.95 -8.55
CA GLY A 78 15.57 -28.72 -9.23
C GLY A 78 15.88 -27.24 -9.46
N GLU A 79 16.52 -26.92 -10.58
CA GLU A 79 17.12 -25.61 -10.86
C GLU A 79 16.21 -24.40 -10.57
N GLY A 80 16.78 -23.37 -9.93
CA GLY A 80 16.12 -22.09 -9.69
C GLY A 80 15.54 -21.90 -8.28
N PHE A 81 14.59 -20.97 -8.19
CA PHE A 81 13.97 -20.51 -6.95
C PHE A 81 12.48 -20.31 -7.14
N ILE A 82 11.72 -20.68 -6.12
CA ILE A 82 10.29 -20.46 -6.01
C ILE A 82 10.03 -19.36 -4.97
N ALA A 83 9.13 -18.43 -5.28
CA ALA A 83 8.65 -17.44 -4.35
C ALA A 83 7.13 -17.47 -4.30
N SER A 84 6.57 -17.26 -3.11
CA SER A 84 5.14 -17.33 -2.90
C SER A 84 4.67 -16.34 -1.85
N PHE A 85 3.36 -16.10 -1.84
CA PHE A 85 2.68 -15.38 -0.78
C PHE A 85 1.22 -15.81 -0.67
N GLU A 86 0.68 -15.62 0.52
CA GLU A 86 -0.76 -15.52 0.77
C GLU A 86 -1.18 -14.04 0.78
N GLY A 87 -2.45 -13.76 0.53
CA GLY A 87 -2.95 -12.39 0.49
C GLY A 87 -4.43 -12.32 0.14
N PRO A 88 -4.94 -11.12 -0.17
CA PRO A 88 -6.26 -10.98 -0.74
C PRO A 88 -6.34 -11.77 -2.06
N GLY A 89 -7.19 -12.81 -2.09
CA GLY A 89 -7.40 -13.68 -3.25
C GLY A 89 -6.65 -15.02 -3.18
N GLU A 90 -6.47 -15.64 -4.35
CA GLU A 90 -5.82 -16.96 -4.46
C GLU A 90 -4.32 -16.90 -4.15
N PRO A 91 -3.75 -17.96 -3.55
CA PRO A 91 -2.31 -18.07 -3.34
C PRO A 91 -1.51 -17.79 -4.61
N PHE A 92 -0.39 -17.08 -4.48
CA PHE A 92 0.47 -16.76 -5.61
C PHE A 92 1.81 -17.46 -5.49
N THR A 93 2.28 -18.03 -6.61
CA THR A 93 3.59 -18.65 -6.72
C THR A 93 4.25 -18.24 -8.03
N VAL A 94 5.55 -17.96 -7.99
CA VAL A 94 6.39 -17.64 -9.15
C VAL A 94 7.71 -18.38 -9.06
N ARG A 95 8.22 -18.86 -10.20
CA ARG A 95 9.54 -19.47 -10.33
C ARG A 95 10.47 -18.55 -11.13
N ALA A 96 11.74 -18.51 -10.75
CA ALA A 96 12.78 -17.79 -11.49
C ALA A 96 14.15 -18.45 -11.30
N GLU A 97 15.10 -18.14 -12.17
CA GLU A 97 16.47 -18.67 -12.09
C GLU A 97 17.21 -18.19 -10.84
N SER A 98 16.87 -17.00 -10.33
CA SER A 98 17.51 -16.40 -9.16
C SER A 98 16.52 -16.10 -8.03
N LYS A 99 16.98 -16.26 -6.78
CA LYS A 99 16.21 -15.91 -5.57
C LYS A 99 15.71 -14.46 -5.62
N ARG A 100 16.58 -13.56 -6.09
CA ARG A 100 16.30 -12.12 -6.14
C ARG A 100 15.16 -11.80 -7.09
N GLU A 101 15.11 -12.47 -8.23
CA GLU A 101 14.07 -12.28 -9.23
C GLU A 101 12.74 -12.84 -8.74
N ALA A 102 12.71 -14.11 -8.31
CA ALA A 102 11.50 -14.73 -7.76
C ALA A 102 10.91 -13.87 -6.63
N TYR A 103 11.75 -13.45 -5.68
CA TYR A 103 11.30 -12.63 -4.56
C TYR A 103 10.86 -11.20 -4.96
N ARG A 104 11.46 -10.62 -6.00
CA ARG A 104 11.04 -9.31 -6.51
C ARG A 104 9.65 -9.38 -7.12
N GLU A 105 9.40 -10.39 -7.94
CA GLU A 105 8.11 -10.55 -8.61
C GLU A 105 7.00 -10.88 -7.60
N ALA A 106 7.24 -11.79 -6.66
CA ALA A 106 6.30 -12.07 -5.58
C ALA A 106 5.96 -10.82 -4.75
N ARG A 107 6.96 -10.02 -4.34
CA ARG A 107 6.71 -8.78 -3.60
C ARG A 107 5.92 -7.74 -4.38
N ARG A 108 6.22 -7.56 -5.67
CA ARG A 108 5.50 -6.61 -6.51
C ARG A 108 4.04 -7.00 -6.67
N ALA A 109 3.78 -8.29 -6.93
CA ALA A 109 2.43 -8.81 -7.05
C ALA A 109 1.66 -8.69 -5.72
N TRP A 110 2.31 -8.99 -4.59
CA TRP A 110 1.72 -8.86 -3.26
C TRP A 110 1.30 -7.42 -2.94
N VAL A 111 2.21 -6.44 -3.11
CA VAL A 111 1.90 -5.02 -2.84
C VAL A 111 0.78 -4.52 -3.75
N ARG A 112 0.73 -4.96 -5.01
CA ARG A 112 -0.37 -4.59 -5.92
C ARG A 112 -1.71 -5.10 -5.41
N ARG A 113 -1.83 -6.39 -5.10
CA ARG A 113 -3.09 -7.00 -4.62
C ARG A 113 -3.55 -6.43 -3.27
N LEU A 114 -2.62 -5.97 -2.44
CA LEU A 114 -2.97 -5.37 -1.16
C LEU A 114 -3.54 -3.96 -1.31
N LEU A 115 -2.97 -3.18 -2.23
CA LEU A 115 -3.33 -1.77 -2.43
C LEU A 115 -4.37 -1.56 -3.54
N GLY A 116 -4.79 -2.62 -4.26
CA GLY A 116 -5.69 -2.59 -5.42
C GLY A 116 -5.62 -3.88 -6.23
#